data_AF-A0A225DUV7-F1
#
_entry.id   AF-A0A225DUV7-F1
#
_cell.length_a   1.000
_cell.length_b   1.000
_cell.length_c   1.000
_cell.angle_alpha   90.00
_cell.angle_beta   90.00
_cell.angle_gamma   90.00
#
_symmetry.space_group_name_H-M   'P 1'
#
loop_
_entity.id
_entity.type
_entity.pdbx_description
1 polymer ?
#
loop_
_entity_poly.entity_id
_entity_poly.type
_entity_poly.pdbx_seq_one_letter_code
_entity_poly.pdbx_strand_id
1 'polypeptide(L)'
;MSRTKVTQPGSSTGLSTKGALLTTILRKTVALGLFFALTMGAGVDSCPRVPAQEKPTGFGDGRPKTRHEFARAMAKIKEGMTEKEVRAILGKPDDIQTQADLGGIWGTWTREIWGYGTNGHMTFPTLGCVHIGRGGKVESILGSSGKPPSPDVLPEGELRPLLCLIDRAPSYEGGTNFNPLRLVQIVNALQPLGKEKALAAIEEYLRVTPVFPDSSGRDGVFLVLRVLFDVPDDPGYMPRMRVGAPTPPAPKDAKQLPRFPIWLQDDVPFLLVSGFEGSGEPEGPERHVEYFRDKGRLRAKPLIPGNSPLKLMKAWENGPSRLYEKDDSWECKVLVANQLLNMFGSVYRRDADNGPLPTWPKGVMEAEWKRAKVEMSKLDLRWNPDKALFTVKNGYHIPERVPKEYRGHLWKLEVPDGEAEVIIGRVNTKSIRVSLTWWGKKGQKPPEFDLSLLAVIKADSKPMGRVGPSSKSKGGLHNVGDGEVESHQSFDVELAEEAEVRACVLVDKREQLSPVYTP
;
A
#
# COMPACT_ATOMS: atom_id res chain seq x y z
N MET A 1 61.63 18.14 -27.20
CA MET A 1 60.87 18.91 -26.18
C MET A 1 59.92 17.96 -25.49
N SER A 2 60.01 17.97 -24.16
CA SER A 2 59.84 16.82 -23.28
C SER A 2 58.37 16.51 -22.95
N ARG A 3 57.98 15.23 -23.04
CA ARG A 3 56.72 14.70 -22.48
C ARG A 3 57.00 14.10 -21.11
N THR A 4 56.41 14.70 -20.09
CA THR A 4 56.42 14.22 -18.70
C THR A 4 55.39 13.12 -18.52
N LYS A 5 55.84 11.92 -18.11
CA LYS A 5 54.99 10.82 -17.61
C LYS A 5 54.69 11.08 -16.13
N VAL A 6 53.42 11.05 -15.76
CA VAL A 6 52.97 10.97 -14.36
C VAL A 6 52.61 9.52 -14.05
N THR A 7 53.26 8.97 -13.03
CA THR A 7 53.09 7.63 -12.49
C THR A 7 51.94 7.60 -11.47
N GLN A 8 51.05 6.60 -11.57
CA GLN A 8 50.11 6.22 -10.50
C GLN A 8 50.76 5.22 -9.53
N PRO A 9 50.48 5.27 -8.22
CA PRO A 9 50.95 4.27 -7.27
C PRO A 9 50.02 3.05 -7.22
N GLY A 10 50.65 1.88 -7.11
CA GLY A 10 50.05 0.56 -7.23
C GLY A 10 49.24 0.08 -6.03
N SER A 11 48.29 -0.80 -6.35
CA SER A 11 47.50 -1.63 -5.45
C SER A 11 48.31 -2.83 -4.96
N SER A 12 48.47 -2.98 -3.64
CA SER A 12 48.96 -4.20 -3.01
C SER A 12 47.79 -5.14 -2.69
N THR A 13 47.78 -6.30 -3.33
CA THR A 13 46.94 -7.46 -2.99
C THR A 13 47.65 -8.29 -1.94
N GLY A 14 47.02 -8.48 -0.78
CA GLY A 14 47.45 -9.43 0.24
C GLY A 14 46.27 -9.86 1.07
N LEU A 15 45.62 -10.97 0.72
CA LEU A 15 44.65 -11.64 1.57
C LEU A 15 44.97 -13.13 1.64
N SER A 16 45.31 -13.50 2.87
CA SER A 16 45.79 -14.77 3.36
C SER A 16 44.66 -15.80 3.44
N THR A 17 44.93 -16.99 2.90
CA THR A 17 44.22 -18.25 3.15
C THR A 17 44.34 -18.67 4.61
N LYS A 18 43.21 -18.96 5.27
CA LYS A 18 43.03 -20.02 6.27
C LYS A 18 41.58 -20.08 6.75
N GLY A 19 41.00 -21.29 6.81
CA GLY A 19 39.79 -21.55 7.57
C GLY A 19 38.86 -22.61 6.96
N ALA A 20 39.27 -23.87 7.02
CA ALA A 20 38.40 -25.03 6.79
C ALA A 20 37.57 -25.36 8.04
N LEU A 21 36.58 -26.24 7.84
CA LEU A 21 35.65 -26.88 8.80
C LEU A 21 34.38 -26.11 9.19
N LEU A 22 33.25 -26.48 8.59
CA LEU A 22 32.08 -26.98 9.32
C LEU A 22 31.05 -27.53 8.33
N THR A 23 31.25 -28.79 7.97
CA THR A 23 30.23 -29.65 7.35
C THR A 23 29.78 -30.64 8.42
N THR A 24 28.50 -30.97 8.44
CA THR A 24 27.82 -32.01 9.24
C THR A 24 27.11 -31.50 10.48
N ILE A 25 25.78 -31.37 10.40
CA ILE A 25 24.75 -31.91 11.31
C ILE A 25 23.41 -31.32 10.84
N LEU A 26 22.55 -32.15 10.25
CA LEU A 26 21.08 -32.19 10.38
C LEU A 26 20.47 -32.99 9.20
N ARG A 27 20.60 -34.31 9.29
CA ARG A 27 19.63 -35.26 8.74
C ARG A 27 19.26 -36.20 9.87
N LYS A 28 18.02 -36.14 10.35
CA LYS A 28 17.19 -37.29 10.72
C LYS A 28 15.85 -36.85 11.34
N THR A 29 14.81 -37.56 10.90
CA THR A 29 13.53 -37.84 11.57
C THR A 29 12.39 -36.83 11.40
N VAL A 30 11.53 -37.04 10.38
CA VAL A 30 10.08 -37.27 10.58
C VAL A 30 9.59 -38.16 9.43
N ALA A 31 9.30 -39.42 9.76
CA ALA A 31 8.51 -40.33 8.95
C ALA A 31 7.60 -41.08 9.91
N LEU A 32 6.31 -40.71 9.96
CA LEU A 32 5.17 -41.60 10.21
C LEU A 32 3.86 -40.81 10.26
N GLY A 33 2.80 -41.34 9.63
CA GLY A 33 1.42 -40.99 9.97
C GLY A 33 0.52 -40.57 8.82
N LEU A 34 0.39 -41.38 7.77
CA LEU A 34 -0.64 -41.25 6.74
C LEU A 34 -1.70 -42.33 6.97
N PHE A 35 -2.87 -41.98 7.51
CA PHE A 35 -4.10 -42.78 7.43
C PHE A 35 -5.28 -41.89 7.80
N PHE A 36 -6.05 -41.42 6.82
CA PHE A 36 -7.49 -41.19 6.98
C PHE A 36 -8.20 -41.23 5.62
N ALA A 37 -9.34 -41.92 5.63
CA ALA A 37 -10.07 -42.42 4.49
C ALA A 37 -10.92 -41.37 3.77
N LEU A 38 -11.13 -41.62 2.48
CA LEU A 38 -12.08 -40.97 1.58
C LEU A 38 -13.52 -41.06 2.10
N THR A 39 -14.21 -39.92 2.13
CA THR A 39 -15.63 -39.83 1.74
C THR A 39 -15.81 -38.56 0.90
N MET A 40 -16.01 -38.74 -0.41
CA MET A 40 -16.39 -37.65 -1.31
C MET A 40 -17.91 -37.66 -1.48
N GLY A 41 -18.58 -36.66 -0.93
CA GLY A 41 -19.94 -36.27 -1.29
C GLY A 41 -19.86 -34.99 -2.13
N ALA A 42 -20.31 -35.06 -3.38
CA ALA A 42 -20.42 -33.94 -4.28
C ALA A 42 -21.59 -33.02 -3.87
N GLY A 43 -21.30 -31.72 -3.75
CA GLY A 43 -22.29 -30.66 -3.57
C GLY A 43 -21.69 -29.36 -4.09
N VAL A 44 -22.03 -29.02 -5.33
CA VAL A 44 -21.58 -27.82 -6.03
C VAL A 44 -22.55 -26.71 -5.66
N ASP A 45 -22.20 -25.88 -4.68
CA ASP A 45 -22.73 -24.52 -4.44
C ASP A 45 -22.10 -23.96 -3.17
N SER A 46 -20.88 -23.44 -3.30
CA SER A 46 -20.27 -22.64 -2.24
C SER A 46 -19.53 -21.46 -2.84
N CYS A 47 -20.22 -20.33 -2.92
CA CYS A 47 -19.53 -19.07 -2.70
C CYS A 47 -18.74 -19.18 -1.39
N PRO A 48 -17.53 -18.62 -1.27
CA PRO A 48 -16.81 -18.59 -0.01
C PRO A 48 -17.73 -18.04 1.08
N ARG A 49 -18.13 -18.90 2.03
CA ARG A 49 -18.84 -18.47 3.22
C ARG A 49 -17.89 -17.56 3.99
N VAL A 50 -18.17 -16.26 3.94
CA VAL A 50 -17.65 -15.32 4.93
C VAL A 50 -18.00 -15.93 6.29
N PRO A 51 -17.03 -16.13 7.21
CA PRO A 51 -17.32 -16.66 8.53
C PRO A 51 -18.46 -15.85 9.14
N ALA A 52 -19.47 -16.54 9.67
CA ALA A 52 -20.68 -15.93 10.20
C ALA A 52 -20.28 -14.83 11.19
N GLN A 53 -20.46 -13.56 10.79
CA GLN A 53 -20.25 -12.44 11.68
C GLN A 53 -21.20 -12.59 12.86
N GLU A 54 -20.68 -12.37 14.07
CA GLU A 54 -21.49 -12.26 15.28
C GLU A 54 -22.66 -11.30 15.02
N LYS A 55 -23.85 -11.67 15.53
CA LYS A 55 -25.07 -10.87 15.37
C LYS A 55 -24.75 -9.40 15.63
N PRO A 56 -25.16 -8.46 14.75
CA PRO A 56 -24.91 -7.05 14.97
C PRO A 56 -25.53 -6.67 16.31
N THR A 57 -24.67 -6.44 17.30
CA THR A 57 -25.08 -5.86 18.57
C THR A 57 -25.60 -4.47 18.22
N GLY A 58 -26.91 -4.29 18.35
CA GLY A 58 -27.52 -2.99 18.08
C GLY A 58 -26.76 -1.91 18.86
N PHE A 59 -26.36 -0.84 18.18
CA PHE A 59 -25.62 0.27 18.77
C PHE A 59 -26.43 0.90 19.93
N GLY A 60 -26.09 0.51 21.16
CA GLY A 60 -26.84 0.86 22.38
C GLY A 60 -26.54 2.24 22.94
N ASP A 61 -25.81 3.09 22.20
CA ASP A 61 -25.27 4.37 22.66
C ASP A 61 -25.91 5.59 21.97
N GLY A 62 -27.10 5.42 21.39
CA GLY A 62 -27.84 6.51 20.74
C GLY A 62 -27.39 6.82 19.30
N ARG A 63 -26.50 5.99 18.72
CA ARG A 63 -26.09 6.12 17.32
C ARG A 63 -27.22 5.88 16.34
N PRO A 64 -27.14 6.47 15.13
CA PRO A 64 -27.94 6.07 13.98
C PRO A 64 -27.88 4.54 13.79
N LYS A 65 -29.03 3.89 13.66
CA LYS A 65 -29.14 2.42 13.67
C LYS A 65 -28.87 1.81 12.30
N THR A 66 -28.99 2.61 11.24
CA THR A 66 -28.82 2.19 9.85
C THR A 66 -27.78 3.06 9.14
N ARG A 67 -27.16 2.55 8.08
CA ARG A 67 -26.27 3.33 7.19
C ARG A 67 -26.93 4.59 6.63
N HIS A 68 -28.22 4.55 6.29
CA HIS A 68 -28.95 5.71 5.78
C HIS A 68 -29.18 6.77 6.86
N GLU A 69 -29.55 6.34 8.07
CA GLU A 69 -29.64 7.25 9.22
C GLU A 69 -28.27 7.85 9.54
N PHE A 70 -27.21 7.04 9.48
CA PHE A 70 -25.84 7.49 9.72
C PHE A 70 -25.40 8.51 8.70
N ALA A 71 -25.59 8.25 7.40
CA ALA A 71 -25.28 9.21 6.33
C ALA A 71 -26.05 10.52 6.50
N ARG A 72 -27.33 10.48 6.91
CA ARG A 72 -28.11 11.69 7.24
C ARG A 72 -27.58 12.43 8.46
N ALA A 73 -27.03 11.73 9.45
CA ALA A 73 -26.39 12.36 10.60
C ALA A 73 -25.04 12.98 10.21
N MET A 74 -24.24 12.26 9.42
CA MET A 74 -22.95 12.70 8.88
C MET A 74 -23.09 13.97 8.04
N ALA A 75 -24.14 14.08 7.23
CA ALA A 75 -24.46 15.27 6.44
C ALA A 75 -24.76 16.52 7.27
N LYS A 76 -24.98 16.38 8.60
CA LYS A 76 -25.16 17.53 9.51
C LYS A 76 -23.84 18.05 10.04
N ILE A 77 -22.76 17.26 9.97
CA ILE A 77 -21.43 17.69 10.39
C ILE A 77 -20.90 18.73 9.40
N LYS A 78 -20.26 19.77 9.93
CA LYS A 78 -19.66 20.85 9.14
C LYS A 78 -18.25 21.14 9.65
N GLU A 79 -17.40 21.61 8.76
CA GLU A 79 -16.09 22.16 9.14
C GLU A 79 -16.25 23.22 10.23
N GLY A 80 -15.33 23.23 11.18
CA GLY A 80 -15.36 24.13 12.34
C GLY A 80 -16.21 23.65 13.53
N MET A 81 -17.05 22.62 13.39
CA MET A 81 -17.74 22.01 14.54
C MET A 81 -16.73 21.46 15.55
N THR A 82 -17.07 21.55 16.83
CA THR A 82 -16.25 21.01 17.92
C THR A 82 -16.39 19.50 18.04
N GLU A 83 -15.39 18.85 18.62
CA GLU A 83 -15.42 17.43 19.00
C GLU A 83 -16.70 17.02 19.74
N LYS A 84 -17.18 17.87 20.66
CA LYS A 84 -18.40 17.63 21.44
C LYS A 84 -19.65 17.61 20.56
N GLU A 85 -19.77 18.55 19.63
CA GLU A 85 -20.89 18.62 18.69
C GLU A 85 -20.92 17.41 17.76
N VAL A 86 -19.76 16.99 17.26
CA VAL A 86 -19.64 15.78 16.43
C VAL A 86 -20.12 14.55 17.20
N ARG A 87 -19.65 14.35 18.43
CA ARG A 87 -20.07 13.22 19.27
C ARG A 87 -21.56 13.25 19.63
N ALA A 88 -22.14 14.44 19.77
CA ALA A 88 -23.58 14.56 20.02
C ALA A 88 -24.43 14.13 18.82
N ILE A 89 -23.89 14.23 17.60
CA ILE A 89 -24.60 13.87 16.35
C ILE A 89 -24.33 12.41 15.94
N LEU A 90 -23.07 11.97 16.03
CA LEU A 90 -22.63 10.67 15.51
C LEU A 90 -22.36 9.61 16.58
N GLY A 91 -22.32 9.98 17.86
CA GLY A 91 -21.88 9.10 18.94
C GLY A 91 -20.36 9.00 19.04
N LYS A 92 -19.87 7.99 19.76
CA LYS A 92 -18.44 7.70 19.89
C LYS A 92 -17.91 7.08 18.58
N PRO A 93 -16.75 7.48 18.05
CA PRO A 93 -16.14 6.79 16.92
C PRO A 93 -15.72 5.37 17.29
N ASP A 94 -15.70 4.48 16.30
CA ASP A 94 -15.26 3.09 16.46
C ASP A 94 -13.74 2.97 16.49
N ASP A 95 -13.05 3.89 15.81
CA ASP A 95 -11.61 4.02 15.77
C ASP A 95 -11.18 5.48 15.86
N ILE A 96 -10.03 5.73 16.49
CA ILE A 96 -9.38 7.04 16.50
C ILE A 96 -7.93 6.80 16.08
N GLN A 97 -7.57 7.32 14.91
CA GLN A 97 -6.21 7.33 14.42
C GLN A 97 -5.55 8.65 14.77
N THR A 98 -4.25 8.62 14.98
CA THR A 98 -3.39 9.70 15.46
C THR A 98 -2.07 9.70 14.68
N GLN A 99 -1.26 10.74 14.84
CA GLN A 99 0.07 10.81 14.22
C GLN A 99 1.03 9.71 14.70
N ALA A 100 0.77 9.06 15.83
CA ALA A 100 1.61 7.98 16.36
C ALA A 100 1.33 6.61 15.72
N ASP A 101 0.23 6.49 14.97
CA ASP A 101 -0.20 5.23 14.38
C ASP A 101 0.60 4.92 13.10
N LEU A 102 0.57 3.65 12.66
CA LEU A 102 1.38 3.22 11.52
C LEU A 102 0.92 3.92 10.24
N GLY A 103 1.88 4.51 9.53
CA GLY A 103 1.57 5.34 8.37
C GLY A 103 1.20 6.78 8.74
N GLY A 104 0.94 7.10 10.01
CA GLY A 104 0.69 8.45 10.50
C GLY A 104 -0.49 9.16 9.83
N ILE A 105 -0.73 10.39 10.26
CA ILE A 105 -1.65 11.31 9.58
C ILE A 105 -0.80 12.28 8.77
N TRP A 106 -0.80 12.15 7.45
CA TRP A 106 0.02 12.97 6.54
C TRP A 106 -0.50 14.41 6.33
N GLY A 107 -1.55 14.82 7.04
CA GLY A 107 -2.03 16.20 7.06
C GLY A 107 -1.36 16.99 8.17
N THR A 108 -0.73 18.13 7.84
CA THR A 108 -0.01 18.98 8.81
C THR A 108 -0.87 19.50 9.96
N TRP A 109 -2.20 19.48 9.79
CA TRP A 109 -3.16 20.06 10.72
C TRP A 109 -4.06 19.05 11.45
N THR A 110 -4.22 17.86 10.89
CA THR A 110 -5.12 16.85 11.46
C THR A 110 -4.45 16.15 12.65
N ARG A 111 -5.04 16.32 13.82
CA ARG A 111 -4.62 15.69 15.09
C ARG A 111 -5.11 14.25 15.16
N GLU A 112 -6.37 14.04 14.81
CA GLU A 112 -7.05 12.77 14.91
C GLU A 112 -7.95 12.51 13.69
N ILE A 113 -8.05 11.26 13.26
CA ILE A 113 -9.07 10.80 12.31
C ILE A 113 -10.02 9.87 13.05
N TRP A 114 -11.29 10.26 13.12
CA TRP A 114 -12.34 9.49 13.77
C TRP A 114 -13.04 8.60 12.75
N GLY A 115 -12.78 7.29 12.82
CA GLY A 115 -13.36 6.29 11.93
C GLY A 115 -14.68 5.72 12.46
N TYR A 116 -15.66 5.56 11.57
CA TYR A 116 -16.95 4.93 11.87
C TYR A 116 -17.20 3.71 10.97
N GLY A 117 -17.75 2.65 11.56
CA GLY A 117 -17.95 1.37 10.89
C GLY A 117 -16.65 0.61 10.66
N THR A 118 -15.66 0.74 11.55
CA THR A 118 -14.41 -0.02 11.51
C THR A 118 -14.58 -1.42 12.12
N ASN A 119 -13.64 -2.33 11.86
CA ASN A 119 -13.56 -3.67 12.45
C ASN A 119 -12.38 -3.82 13.43
N GLY A 120 -11.82 -2.69 13.87
CA GLY A 120 -10.60 -2.63 14.66
C GLY A 120 -9.85 -1.33 14.41
N HIS A 121 -8.79 -1.11 15.18
CA HIS A 121 -7.90 0.04 15.01
C HIS A 121 -7.23 0.01 13.63
N MET A 122 -7.13 1.17 12.96
CA MET A 122 -6.56 1.32 11.62
C MET A 122 -7.22 0.47 10.53
N THR A 123 -8.48 0.07 10.73
CA THR A 123 -9.26 -0.59 9.67
C THR A 123 -10.14 0.40 8.93
N PHE A 124 -10.50 0.07 7.69
CA PHE A 124 -11.26 0.96 6.81
C PHE A 124 -12.61 1.40 7.44
N PRO A 125 -12.87 2.73 7.56
CA PRO A 125 -14.10 3.25 8.15
C PRO A 125 -15.27 3.18 7.17
N THR A 126 -15.94 2.02 7.14
CA THR A 126 -16.98 1.71 6.14
C THR A 126 -18.19 2.66 6.13
N LEU A 127 -18.40 3.50 7.15
CA LEU A 127 -19.49 4.48 7.19
C LEU A 127 -19.06 5.92 6.87
N GLY A 128 -17.75 6.22 6.98
CA GLY A 128 -17.16 7.55 6.84
C GLY A 128 -16.23 7.90 8.00
N CYS A 129 -15.51 9.01 7.89
CA CYS A 129 -14.63 9.51 8.93
C CYS A 129 -14.69 11.04 9.08
N VAL A 130 -14.26 11.52 10.24
CA VAL A 130 -14.15 12.96 10.56
C VAL A 130 -12.71 13.27 10.94
N HIS A 131 -12.09 14.22 10.25
CA HIS A 131 -10.74 14.70 10.56
C HIS A 131 -10.85 15.83 11.57
N ILE A 132 -10.22 15.67 12.72
CA ILE A 132 -10.19 16.64 13.81
C ILE A 132 -8.83 17.32 13.83
N GLY A 133 -8.84 18.64 13.69
CA GLY A 133 -7.65 19.46 13.73
C GLY A 133 -7.06 19.65 15.12
N ARG A 134 -5.85 20.22 15.17
CA ARG A 134 -5.15 20.57 16.43
C ARG A 134 -6.01 21.43 17.37
N GLY A 135 -6.87 22.29 16.82
CA GLY A 135 -7.81 23.14 17.59
C GLY A 135 -9.05 22.42 18.13
N GLY A 136 -9.15 21.08 18.00
CA GLY A 136 -10.31 20.30 18.45
C GLY A 136 -11.58 20.58 17.65
N LYS A 137 -11.41 20.93 16.37
CA LYS A 137 -12.48 21.26 15.43
C LYS A 137 -12.38 20.40 14.17
N VAL A 138 -13.52 20.16 13.52
CA VAL A 138 -13.60 19.44 12.25
C VAL A 138 -12.87 20.20 11.15
N GLU A 139 -11.95 19.53 10.47
CA GLU A 139 -11.21 20.03 9.30
C GLU A 139 -11.75 19.48 7.99
N SER A 140 -12.10 18.19 7.96
CA SER A 140 -12.68 17.55 6.79
C SER A 140 -13.56 16.36 7.18
N ILE A 141 -14.44 15.97 6.27
CA ILE A 141 -15.50 14.99 6.52
C ILE A 141 -15.66 14.10 5.29
N LEU A 142 -15.60 12.78 5.49
CA LEU A 142 -15.79 11.79 4.42
C LEU A 142 -17.08 11.01 4.63
N GLY A 143 -17.84 10.78 3.57
CA GLY A 143 -19.16 10.14 3.67
C GLY A 143 -20.28 11.05 4.16
N SER A 144 -20.10 12.37 4.17
CA SER A 144 -21.18 13.35 4.46
C SER A 144 -22.07 13.65 3.25
N SER A 145 -21.62 13.35 2.04
CA SER A 145 -22.34 13.56 0.79
C SER A 145 -22.76 12.24 0.14
N GLY A 146 -23.60 12.33 -0.90
CA GLY A 146 -24.13 11.19 -1.63
C GLY A 146 -25.24 10.43 -0.89
N LYS A 147 -25.80 9.41 -1.55
CA LYS A 147 -26.82 8.53 -0.97
C LYS A 147 -26.24 7.11 -0.90
N PRO A 148 -26.21 6.47 0.28
CA PRO A 148 -25.76 5.09 0.36
C PRO A 148 -26.74 4.15 -0.38
N PRO A 149 -26.29 2.97 -0.79
CA PRO A 149 -27.14 1.99 -1.47
C PRO A 149 -28.26 1.51 -0.53
N SER A 150 -29.46 1.26 -1.09
CA SER A 150 -30.58 0.68 -0.35
C SER A 150 -30.16 -0.66 0.28
N PRO A 151 -30.56 -0.97 1.53
CA PRO A 151 -30.33 -2.30 2.11
C PRO A 151 -30.95 -3.44 1.29
N ASP A 152 -31.97 -3.14 0.47
CA ASP A 152 -32.58 -4.12 -0.45
C ASP A 152 -31.69 -4.44 -1.66
N VAL A 153 -30.77 -3.53 -2.01
CA VAL A 153 -29.79 -3.72 -3.09
C VAL A 153 -28.59 -4.50 -2.53
N LEU A 154 -28.03 -4.02 -1.42
CA LEU A 154 -26.90 -4.63 -0.72
C LEU A 154 -27.11 -4.54 0.80
N PRO A 155 -27.40 -5.68 1.47
CA PRO A 155 -27.48 -5.72 2.92
C PRO A 155 -26.16 -5.33 3.58
N GLU A 156 -26.22 -4.71 4.76
CA GLU A 156 -25.05 -4.19 5.47
C GLU A 156 -23.96 -5.25 5.71
N GLY A 157 -24.37 -6.48 6.05
CA GLY A 157 -23.44 -7.60 6.28
C GLY A 157 -22.69 -8.06 5.03
N GLU A 158 -23.23 -7.82 3.83
CA GLU A 158 -22.55 -8.08 2.56
C GLU A 158 -21.71 -6.86 2.13
N LEU A 159 -22.23 -5.66 2.33
CA LEU A 159 -21.60 -4.41 1.91
C LEU A 159 -20.29 -4.14 2.66
N ARG A 160 -20.26 -4.25 3.99
CA ARG A 160 -19.04 -3.90 4.78
C ARG A 160 -17.81 -4.72 4.35
N PRO A 161 -17.87 -6.06 4.22
CA PRO A 161 -16.74 -6.84 3.71
C PRO A 161 -16.31 -6.44 2.30
N LEU A 162 -17.25 -6.09 1.41
CA LEU A 162 -16.93 -5.62 0.06
C LEU A 162 -16.19 -4.28 0.10
N LEU A 163 -16.62 -3.33 0.93
CA LEU A 163 -15.94 -2.04 1.08
C LEU A 163 -14.51 -2.23 1.59
N CYS A 164 -14.32 -3.05 2.63
CA CYS A 164 -13.00 -3.41 3.12
C CYS A 164 -12.15 -4.13 2.06
N LEU A 165 -12.75 -4.90 1.16
CA LEU A 165 -12.03 -5.58 0.09
C LEU A 165 -11.63 -4.61 -1.03
N ILE A 166 -12.51 -3.69 -1.42
CA ILE A 166 -12.24 -2.65 -2.42
C ILE A 166 -11.16 -1.69 -1.93
N ASP A 167 -11.11 -1.37 -0.63
CA ASP A 167 -10.07 -0.51 -0.05
C ASP A 167 -8.65 -1.05 -0.25
N ARG A 168 -8.54 -2.35 -0.50
CA ARG A 168 -7.27 -3.05 -0.75
C ARG A 168 -6.93 -3.11 -2.23
N ALA A 169 -7.67 -2.41 -3.08
CA ALA A 169 -7.36 -2.31 -4.50
C ALA A 169 -5.98 -1.67 -4.65
N PRO A 170 -5.07 -2.29 -5.42
CA PRO A 170 -3.78 -1.68 -5.67
C PRO A 170 -3.95 -0.42 -6.54
N SER A 171 -3.27 0.67 -6.17
CA SER A 171 -3.28 1.92 -6.95
C SER A 171 -2.68 1.72 -8.35
N TYR A 172 -3.12 2.55 -9.31
CA TYR A 172 -2.47 2.67 -10.62
C TYR A 172 -1.09 3.32 -10.54
N GLU A 173 -0.75 3.95 -9.41
CA GLU A 173 0.60 4.41 -9.04
C GLU A 173 1.43 3.30 -8.35
N GLY A 174 0.88 2.09 -8.24
CA GLY A 174 1.51 1.01 -7.47
C GLY A 174 2.82 0.51 -8.08
N GLY A 175 3.08 0.74 -9.37
CA GLY A 175 4.30 0.31 -10.06
C GLY A 175 4.74 -1.11 -9.72
N THR A 176 5.93 -1.25 -9.12
CA THR A 176 6.50 -2.55 -8.70
C THR A 176 5.78 -3.17 -7.49
N ASN A 177 5.05 -2.37 -6.71
CA ASN A 177 4.24 -2.81 -5.57
C ASN A 177 2.83 -3.28 -5.97
N PHE A 178 2.45 -3.14 -7.24
CA PHE A 178 1.16 -3.62 -7.71
C PHE A 178 0.97 -5.11 -7.39
N ASN A 179 -0.20 -5.46 -6.84
CA ASN A 179 -0.51 -6.84 -6.44
C ASN A 179 -1.71 -7.37 -7.26
N PRO A 180 -1.47 -8.15 -8.33
CA PRO A 180 -2.53 -8.72 -9.16
C PRO A 180 -3.54 -9.57 -8.37
N LEU A 181 -3.09 -10.26 -7.32
CA LEU A 181 -3.96 -11.13 -6.53
C LEU A 181 -5.10 -10.35 -5.87
N ARG A 182 -4.82 -9.14 -5.38
CA ARG A 182 -5.86 -8.29 -4.76
C ARG A 182 -6.92 -7.88 -5.77
N LEU A 183 -6.49 -7.49 -6.97
CA LEU A 183 -7.41 -7.13 -8.04
C LEU A 183 -8.27 -8.32 -8.47
N VAL A 184 -7.68 -9.53 -8.55
CA VAL A 184 -8.43 -10.77 -8.82
C VAL A 184 -9.47 -11.04 -7.74
N GLN A 185 -9.10 -10.92 -6.47
CA GLN A 185 -10.00 -11.14 -5.33
C GLN A 185 -11.19 -10.17 -5.35
N ILE A 186 -10.93 -8.89 -5.60
CA ILE A 186 -11.98 -7.86 -5.69
C ILE A 186 -12.94 -8.16 -6.84
N VAL A 187 -12.41 -8.41 -8.04
CA VAL A 187 -13.24 -8.69 -9.22
C VAL A 187 -14.06 -9.97 -9.04
N ASN A 188 -13.48 -11.02 -8.44
CA ASN A 188 -14.21 -12.26 -8.19
C ASN A 188 -15.26 -12.15 -7.09
N ALA A 189 -15.12 -11.19 -6.16
CA ALA A 189 -16.16 -10.89 -5.17
C ALA A 189 -17.30 -10.05 -5.78
N LEU A 190 -16.98 -9.11 -6.68
CA LEU A 190 -17.95 -8.20 -7.29
C LEU A 190 -18.72 -8.81 -8.47
N GLN A 191 -18.06 -9.59 -9.32
CA GLN A 191 -18.65 -10.12 -10.56
C GLN A 191 -19.92 -10.95 -10.31
N PRO A 192 -19.99 -11.85 -9.31
CA PRO A 192 -21.20 -12.64 -9.06
C PRO A 192 -22.39 -11.82 -8.58
N LEU A 193 -22.18 -10.60 -8.07
CA LEU A 193 -23.26 -9.72 -7.60
C LEU A 193 -24.08 -9.14 -8.76
N GLY A 194 -23.56 -9.19 -9.98
CA GLY A 194 -24.11 -8.50 -11.15
C GLY A 194 -23.76 -7.00 -11.17
N LYS A 195 -24.04 -6.37 -12.32
CA LYS A 195 -23.58 -5.01 -12.64
C LYS A 195 -24.06 -3.97 -11.62
N GLU A 196 -25.36 -3.94 -11.33
CA GLU A 196 -25.96 -2.91 -10.48
C GLU A 196 -25.43 -2.96 -9.04
N LYS A 197 -25.38 -4.15 -8.43
CA LYS A 197 -24.86 -4.33 -7.07
C LYS A 197 -23.36 -4.04 -7.01
N ALA A 198 -22.58 -4.52 -7.98
CA ALA A 198 -21.15 -4.25 -8.02
C ALA A 198 -20.85 -2.75 -8.10
N LEU A 199 -21.54 -2.01 -8.97
CA LEU A 199 -21.39 -0.56 -9.08
C LEU A 199 -21.88 0.17 -7.82
N ALA A 200 -22.98 -0.27 -7.20
CA ALA A 200 -23.47 0.30 -5.94
C ALA A 200 -22.46 0.14 -4.78
N ALA A 201 -21.75 -1.00 -4.70
CA ALA A 201 -20.68 -1.20 -3.72
C ALA A 201 -19.48 -0.29 -3.99
N ILE A 202 -19.08 -0.14 -5.26
CA ILE A 202 -17.97 0.75 -5.67
C ILE A 202 -18.32 2.21 -5.37
N GLU A 203 -19.53 2.66 -5.69
CA GLU A 203 -19.97 4.03 -5.38
C GLU A 203 -19.99 4.31 -3.89
N GLU A 204 -20.48 3.35 -3.10
CA GLU A 204 -20.46 3.49 -1.65
C GLU A 204 -19.03 3.60 -1.13
N TYR A 205 -18.10 2.80 -1.66
CA TYR A 205 -16.69 2.92 -1.34
C TYR A 205 -16.17 4.33 -1.67
N LEU A 206 -16.40 4.82 -2.90
CA LEU A 206 -15.97 6.14 -3.32
C LEU A 206 -16.57 7.27 -2.48
N ARG A 207 -17.80 7.10 -1.97
CA ARG A 207 -18.49 8.06 -1.10
C ARG A 207 -17.82 8.23 0.27
N VAL A 208 -17.28 7.16 0.84
CA VAL A 208 -16.68 7.17 2.19
C VAL A 208 -15.15 7.29 2.18
N THR A 209 -14.53 7.31 1.00
CA THR A 209 -13.08 7.35 0.81
C THR A 209 -12.64 8.74 0.35
N PRO A 210 -11.50 9.27 0.83
CA PRO A 210 -11.10 10.64 0.50
C PRO A 210 -10.61 10.76 -0.94
N VAL A 211 -10.74 11.97 -1.50
CA VAL A 211 -10.14 12.34 -2.80
C VAL A 211 -8.64 12.68 -2.66
N PHE A 212 -8.03 12.37 -1.51
CA PHE A 212 -6.61 12.66 -1.29
C PHE A 212 -5.72 11.72 -2.13
N PRO A 213 -4.56 12.21 -2.62
CA PRO A 213 -3.64 11.44 -3.47
C PRO A 213 -3.16 10.11 -2.87
N ASP A 214 -3.21 9.97 -1.55
CA ASP A 214 -2.66 8.79 -0.86
C ASP A 214 -3.68 7.65 -0.66
N SER A 215 -4.91 7.80 -1.16
CA SER A 215 -5.91 6.74 -1.07
C SER A 215 -5.70 5.68 -2.15
N SER A 216 -4.76 4.77 -1.90
CA SER A 216 -4.40 3.72 -2.87
C SER A 216 -5.59 2.90 -3.38
N GLY A 217 -6.57 2.60 -2.50
CA GLY A 217 -7.79 1.88 -2.87
C GLY A 217 -8.70 2.68 -3.81
N ARG A 218 -8.84 4.00 -3.62
CA ARG A 218 -9.61 4.88 -4.50
C ARG A 218 -9.06 4.90 -5.92
N ASP A 219 -7.75 5.09 -6.05
CA ASP A 219 -7.06 5.04 -7.33
C ASP A 219 -7.23 3.65 -7.98
N GLY A 220 -7.12 2.60 -7.17
CA GLY A 220 -7.30 1.23 -7.60
C GLY A 220 -8.67 0.94 -8.22
N VAL A 221 -9.71 1.72 -7.92
CA VAL A 221 -11.05 1.56 -8.52
C VAL A 221 -11.01 1.66 -10.04
N PHE A 222 -10.16 2.50 -10.62
CA PHE A 222 -9.98 2.53 -12.08
C PHE A 222 -9.58 1.16 -12.64
N LEU A 223 -8.69 0.47 -11.94
CA LEU A 223 -8.19 -0.84 -12.34
C LEU A 223 -9.25 -1.91 -12.10
N VAL A 224 -10.01 -1.81 -10.99
CA VAL A 224 -11.16 -2.69 -10.73
C VAL A 224 -12.16 -2.60 -11.88
N LEU A 225 -12.60 -1.40 -12.26
CA LEU A 225 -13.56 -1.21 -13.35
C LEU A 225 -13.03 -1.75 -14.69
N ARG A 226 -11.76 -1.49 -15.01
CA ARG A 226 -11.11 -1.98 -16.23
C ARG A 226 -10.99 -3.50 -16.30
N VAL A 227 -10.99 -4.20 -15.17
CA VAL A 227 -10.92 -5.66 -15.13
C VAL A 227 -12.31 -6.28 -14.96
N LEU A 228 -13.24 -5.62 -14.26
CA LEU A 228 -14.59 -6.11 -14.00
C LEU A 228 -15.49 -6.10 -15.25
N PHE A 229 -15.29 -5.14 -16.16
CA PHE A 229 -16.08 -4.98 -17.38
C PHE A 229 -15.35 -5.47 -18.63
N ASP A 230 -16.08 -5.88 -19.66
CA ASP A 230 -15.53 -6.19 -20.99
C ASP A 230 -15.03 -4.92 -21.70
N VAL A 231 -14.05 -5.10 -22.59
CA VAL A 231 -13.68 -4.05 -23.54
C VAL A 231 -14.90 -3.78 -24.42
N PRO A 232 -15.33 -2.51 -24.57
CA PRO A 232 -16.46 -2.19 -25.43
C PRO A 232 -16.13 -2.53 -26.88
N ASP A 233 -17.11 -3.10 -27.61
CA ASP A 233 -16.91 -3.53 -28.99
C ASP A 233 -16.56 -2.34 -29.93
N ASP A 234 -17.13 -1.17 -29.64
CA ASP A 234 -16.78 0.14 -30.23
C ASP A 234 -16.48 1.11 -29.07
N PRO A 235 -15.28 1.73 -28.98
CA PRO A 235 -14.24 1.83 -30.01
C PRO A 235 -13.23 0.67 -30.04
N GLY A 236 -13.46 -0.42 -29.30
CA GLY A 236 -12.52 -1.54 -29.17
C GLY A 236 -11.42 -1.31 -28.11
N TYR A 237 -11.57 -0.31 -27.25
CA TYR A 237 -10.68 -0.03 -26.12
C TYR A 237 -11.44 0.70 -25.00
N MET A 238 -10.90 0.64 -23.78
CA MET A 238 -11.47 1.28 -22.58
C MET A 238 -11.27 2.81 -22.59
N PRO A 239 -12.18 3.60 -22.00
CA PRO A 239 -12.02 5.06 -21.88
C PRO A 239 -10.70 5.41 -21.17
N ARG A 240 -10.02 6.48 -21.57
CA ARG A 240 -8.76 6.93 -20.93
C ARG A 240 -9.03 7.44 -19.51
N MET A 241 -8.15 7.11 -18.55
CA MET A 241 -8.31 7.50 -17.14
C MET A 241 -8.11 8.99 -16.86
N ARG A 242 -7.39 9.72 -17.72
CA ARG A 242 -7.09 11.17 -17.54
C ARG A 242 -6.47 11.52 -16.16
N VAL A 243 -5.61 10.63 -15.64
CA VAL A 243 -4.88 10.81 -14.37
C VAL A 243 -3.43 11.30 -14.55
N GLY A 244 -3.07 11.77 -15.75
CA GLY A 244 -1.71 12.15 -16.12
C GLY A 244 -1.17 11.35 -17.31
N ALA A 245 0.11 11.56 -17.62
CA ALA A 245 0.88 10.85 -18.62
C ALA A 245 1.51 9.59 -17.99
N PRO A 246 1.23 8.39 -18.48
CA PRO A 246 1.80 7.16 -17.93
C PRO A 246 3.29 7.04 -18.25
N THR A 247 4.04 6.40 -17.34
CA THR A 247 5.42 5.96 -17.57
C THR A 247 5.51 4.44 -17.48
N PRO A 248 5.94 3.71 -18.53
CA PRO A 248 6.17 4.19 -19.90
C PRO A 248 4.89 4.68 -20.60
N PRO A 249 5.02 5.38 -21.74
CA PRO A 249 3.86 5.93 -22.46
C PRO A 249 2.93 4.83 -22.97
N ALA A 250 1.64 5.16 -23.07
CA ALA A 250 0.65 4.27 -23.68
C ALA A 250 0.99 3.97 -25.16
N PRO A 251 0.62 2.79 -25.70
CA PRO A 251 0.80 2.52 -27.12
C PRO A 251 0.11 3.55 -28.00
N LYS A 252 0.71 3.84 -29.16
CA LYS A 252 0.14 4.77 -30.16
C LYS A 252 -1.25 4.32 -30.63
N ASP A 253 -1.45 3.01 -30.77
CA ASP A 253 -2.75 2.40 -31.05
C ASP A 253 -3.33 1.75 -29.79
N ALA A 254 -4.40 2.35 -29.26
CA ALA A 254 -5.09 1.86 -28.06
C ALA A 254 -5.67 0.44 -28.23
N LYS A 255 -5.91 -0.03 -29.46
CA LYS A 255 -6.44 -1.38 -29.72
C LYS A 255 -5.41 -2.48 -29.46
N GLN A 256 -4.11 -2.15 -29.44
CA GLN A 256 -3.04 -3.10 -29.10
C GLN A 256 -3.05 -3.46 -27.61
N LEU A 257 -3.46 -2.52 -26.75
CA LEU A 257 -3.68 -2.72 -25.32
C LEU A 257 -5.02 -2.10 -24.89
N PRO A 258 -6.14 -2.77 -25.20
CA PRO A 258 -7.46 -2.16 -25.05
C PRO A 258 -7.86 -1.89 -23.59
N ARG A 259 -7.14 -2.45 -22.61
CA ARG A 259 -7.35 -2.24 -21.17
C ARG A 259 -6.29 -1.35 -20.52
N PHE A 260 -5.37 -0.75 -21.27
CA PHE A 260 -4.24 0.04 -20.76
C PHE A 260 -4.66 0.99 -19.61
N PRO A 261 -3.98 0.97 -18.45
CA PRO A 261 -2.63 0.41 -18.22
C PRO A 261 -2.60 -1.08 -17.85
N ILE A 262 -3.74 -1.79 -17.88
CA ILE A 262 -3.80 -3.22 -17.57
C ILE A 262 -3.55 -4.07 -18.81
N TRP A 263 -2.66 -5.06 -18.68
CA TRP A 263 -2.57 -6.22 -19.56
C TRP A 263 -3.13 -7.44 -18.85
N LEU A 264 -4.23 -7.98 -19.38
CA LEU A 264 -4.90 -9.16 -18.82
C LEU A 264 -4.45 -10.41 -19.59
N GLN A 265 -3.68 -11.28 -18.94
CA GLN A 265 -3.18 -12.53 -19.53
C GLN A 265 -3.53 -13.71 -18.63
N ASP A 266 -4.19 -14.74 -19.19
CA ASP A 266 -4.67 -15.91 -18.46
C ASP A 266 -5.39 -15.54 -17.14
N ASP A 267 -6.27 -14.54 -17.22
CA ASP A 267 -7.02 -13.95 -16.11
C ASP A 267 -6.16 -13.33 -14.98
N VAL A 268 -4.90 -13.01 -15.27
CA VAL A 268 -4.02 -12.24 -14.39
C VAL A 268 -3.89 -10.81 -14.91
N PRO A 269 -4.34 -9.80 -14.14
CA PRO A 269 -4.14 -8.41 -14.53
C PRO A 269 -2.73 -7.94 -14.14
N PHE A 270 -1.95 -7.48 -15.12
CA PHE A 270 -0.66 -6.84 -14.91
C PHE A 270 -0.76 -5.34 -15.16
N LEU A 271 -0.21 -4.54 -14.25
CA LEU A 271 -0.04 -3.11 -14.44
C LEU A 271 1.23 -2.85 -15.25
N LEU A 272 1.11 -2.19 -16.40
CA LEU A 272 2.25 -1.95 -17.31
C LEU A 272 2.93 -0.60 -17.12
N VAL A 273 2.54 0.15 -16.09
CA VAL A 273 3.08 1.48 -15.79
C VAL A 273 3.70 1.49 -14.40
N SER A 274 4.76 2.28 -14.21
CA SER A 274 5.35 2.58 -12.91
C SER A 274 4.56 3.64 -12.16
N GLY A 275 3.90 4.54 -12.90
CA GLY A 275 3.05 5.60 -12.37
C GLY A 275 2.59 6.57 -13.46
N PHE A 276 2.00 7.70 -13.05
CA PHE A 276 1.59 8.78 -13.93
C PHE A 276 2.20 10.13 -13.52
N GLU A 277 2.59 10.91 -14.51
CA GLU A 277 3.08 12.28 -14.36
C GLU A 277 2.05 13.26 -14.92
N GLY A 278 1.54 14.17 -14.09
CA GLY A 278 0.47 15.07 -14.49
C GLY A 278 0.69 16.50 -14.04
N SER A 279 0.14 17.43 -14.82
CA SER A 279 -0.19 18.78 -14.33
C SER A 279 -1.72 18.92 -14.34
N GLY A 280 -2.27 19.53 -13.30
CA GLY A 280 -3.72 19.68 -13.12
C GLY A 280 -4.33 18.61 -12.21
N GLU A 281 -5.66 18.65 -12.09
CA GLU A 281 -6.44 17.75 -11.26
C GLU A 281 -6.68 16.42 -12.01
N PRO A 282 -6.26 15.26 -11.45
CA PRO A 282 -6.55 13.97 -12.06
C PRO A 282 -8.07 13.72 -12.07
N GLU A 283 -8.57 13.10 -13.14
CA GLU A 283 -9.99 12.69 -13.16
C GLU A 283 -10.28 11.67 -12.07
N GLY A 284 -11.42 11.83 -11.38
CA GLY A 284 -11.88 10.88 -10.37
C GLY A 284 -12.53 9.63 -10.96
N PRO A 285 -12.49 8.48 -10.27
CA PRO A 285 -13.10 7.23 -10.73
C PRO A 285 -14.62 7.30 -10.88
N GLU A 286 -15.31 8.28 -10.27
CA GLU A 286 -16.76 8.48 -10.40
C GLU A 286 -17.21 8.60 -11.86
N ARG A 287 -16.47 9.35 -12.70
CA ARG A 287 -16.80 9.47 -14.12
C ARG A 287 -16.70 8.14 -14.86
N HIS A 288 -15.79 7.27 -14.44
CA HIS A 288 -15.68 5.92 -14.99
C HIS A 288 -16.81 5.02 -14.50
N VAL A 289 -17.24 5.14 -13.24
CA VAL A 289 -18.43 4.45 -12.74
C VAL A 289 -19.66 4.82 -13.57
N GLU A 290 -19.87 6.11 -13.85
CA GLU A 290 -20.95 6.58 -14.72
C GLU A 290 -20.88 5.98 -16.13
N TYR A 291 -19.69 5.98 -16.75
CA TYR A 291 -19.47 5.34 -18.04
C TYR A 291 -19.83 3.86 -18.02
N PHE A 292 -19.33 3.10 -17.04
CA PHE A 292 -19.59 1.65 -16.97
C PHE A 292 -21.03 1.33 -16.56
N ARG A 293 -21.71 2.21 -15.82
CA ARG A 293 -23.15 2.11 -15.60
C ARG A 293 -23.92 2.18 -16.92
N ASP A 294 -23.62 3.15 -17.78
CA ASP A 294 -24.33 3.32 -19.05
C ASP A 294 -23.90 2.30 -20.11
N LYS A 295 -22.59 2.15 -20.33
CA LYS A 295 -22.02 1.40 -21.47
C LYS A 295 -21.36 0.07 -21.10
N GLY A 296 -21.06 -0.15 -19.81
CA GLY A 296 -20.28 -1.31 -19.38
C GLY A 296 -21.04 -2.63 -19.53
N ARG A 297 -20.42 -3.61 -20.19
CA ARG A 297 -20.84 -5.02 -20.16
C ARG A 297 -20.03 -5.74 -19.09
N LEU A 298 -20.69 -6.24 -18.04
CA LEU A 298 -20.00 -7.00 -16.99
C LEU A 298 -19.39 -8.26 -17.60
N ARG A 299 -18.17 -8.64 -17.18
CA ARG A 299 -17.57 -9.90 -17.60
C ARG A 299 -18.48 -11.09 -17.27
N ALA A 300 -18.55 -12.03 -18.20
CA ALA A 300 -19.40 -13.21 -18.06
C ALA A 300 -18.90 -14.23 -17.03
N LYS A 301 -17.59 -14.23 -16.73
CA LYS A 301 -16.95 -15.21 -15.84
C LYS A 301 -16.01 -14.52 -14.85
N PRO A 302 -15.85 -15.10 -13.63
CA PRO A 302 -14.79 -14.69 -12.72
C PRO A 302 -13.43 -14.94 -13.37
N LEU A 303 -12.41 -14.27 -12.84
CA LEU A 303 -11.01 -14.49 -13.20
C LEU A 303 -10.53 -15.81 -12.61
N ILE A 304 -9.95 -16.65 -13.46
CA ILE A 304 -9.41 -17.95 -13.07
C ILE A 304 -7.94 -18.05 -13.53
N PRO A 305 -6.99 -17.50 -12.75
CA PRO A 305 -5.57 -17.67 -13.02
C PRO A 305 -5.15 -19.12 -13.30
N GLY A 306 -4.29 -19.30 -14.29
CA GLY A 306 -3.77 -20.62 -14.64
C GLY A 306 -2.82 -21.22 -13.58
N ASN A 307 -2.76 -22.56 -13.52
CA ASN A 307 -1.85 -23.31 -12.62
C ASN A 307 -0.37 -23.30 -13.03
N SER A 308 0.00 -22.59 -14.10
CA SER A 308 1.37 -22.53 -14.62
C SER A 308 1.86 -21.10 -14.73
N PRO A 309 1.87 -20.34 -13.62
CA PRO A 309 1.97 -18.89 -13.74
C PRO A 309 3.39 -18.42 -14.10
N LEU A 310 4.42 -19.27 -13.95
CA LEU A 310 5.76 -19.01 -14.50
C LEU A 310 5.78 -18.92 -16.04
N LYS A 311 4.76 -19.45 -16.74
CA LYS A 311 4.61 -19.28 -18.19
C LYS A 311 4.21 -17.85 -18.57
N LEU A 312 3.66 -17.06 -17.64
CA LEU A 312 3.22 -15.69 -17.89
C LEU A 312 4.39 -14.76 -18.25
N MET A 313 5.59 -14.99 -17.71
CA MET A 313 6.77 -14.24 -18.17
C MET A 313 7.13 -14.51 -19.63
N LYS A 314 6.94 -15.75 -20.09
CA LYS A 314 7.17 -16.06 -21.51
C LYS A 314 6.09 -15.41 -22.38
N ALA A 315 4.86 -15.32 -21.89
CA ALA A 315 3.79 -14.59 -22.57
C ALA A 315 4.14 -13.10 -22.67
N TRP A 316 4.69 -12.49 -21.62
CA TRP A 316 5.16 -11.11 -21.63
C TRP A 316 6.22 -10.86 -22.72
N GLU A 317 7.26 -11.70 -22.77
CA GLU A 317 8.35 -11.61 -23.76
C GLU A 317 7.87 -11.75 -25.20
N ASN A 318 6.72 -12.41 -25.42
CA ASN A 318 6.14 -12.59 -26.75
C ASN A 318 4.98 -11.63 -27.06
N GLY A 319 4.51 -10.88 -26.07
CA GLY A 319 3.30 -10.06 -26.13
C GLY A 319 3.62 -8.56 -26.01
N PRO A 320 3.09 -7.85 -25.00
CA PRO A 320 3.16 -6.39 -24.95
C PRO A 320 4.57 -5.81 -24.84
N SER A 321 5.57 -6.58 -24.42
CA SER A 321 6.97 -6.11 -24.40
C SER A 321 7.44 -5.56 -25.75
N ARG A 322 6.88 -6.03 -26.86
CA ARG A 322 7.19 -5.57 -28.23
C ARG A 322 6.64 -4.18 -28.56
N LEU A 323 5.76 -3.64 -27.73
CA LEU A 323 5.15 -2.32 -27.91
C LEU A 323 6.01 -1.20 -27.32
N TYR A 324 7.04 -1.54 -26.55
CA TYR A 324 7.89 -0.60 -25.82
C TYR A 324 9.31 -0.57 -26.42
N GLU A 325 10.00 0.56 -26.24
CA GLU A 325 11.41 0.67 -26.61
C GLU A 325 12.28 -0.27 -25.77
N LYS A 326 13.51 -0.53 -26.21
CA LYS A 326 14.36 -1.54 -25.58
C LYS A 326 14.62 -1.26 -24.09
N ASP A 327 14.81 0.00 -23.71
CA ASP A 327 15.08 0.37 -22.32
C ASP A 327 13.79 0.30 -21.48
N ASP A 328 12.67 0.84 -21.96
CA ASP A 328 11.33 0.70 -21.35
C ASP A 328 10.91 -0.76 -21.15
N SER A 329 11.32 -1.63 -22.08
CA SER A 329 11.01 -3.07 -22.01
C SER A 329 11.64 -3.75 -20.79
N TRP A 330 12.79 -3.25 -20.32
CA TRP A 330 13.45 -3.78 -19.13
C TRP A 330 12.70 -3.37 -17.86
N GLU A 331 12.31 -2.09 -17.74
CA GLU A 331 11.54 -1.61 -16.59
C GLU A 331 10.20 -2.34 -16.49
N CYS A 332 9.49 -2.48 -17.61
CA CYS A 332 8.27 -3.28 -17.67
C CYS A 332 8.49 -4.75 -17.29
N LYS A 333 9.63 -5.34 -17.70
CA LYS A 333 9.98 -6.71 -17.30
C LYS A 333 10.17 -6.82 -15.79
N VAL A 334 10.79 -5.83 -15.15
CA VAL A 334 10.93 -5.75 -13.69
C VAL A 334 9.57 -5.60 -13.03
N LEU A 335 8.70 -4.73 -13.55
CA LEU A 335 7.32 -4.53 -13.08
C LEU A 335 6.55 -5.86 -13.08
N VAL A 336 6.48 -6.54 -14.23
CA VAL A 336 5.75 -7.80 -14.38
C VAL A 336 6.34 -8.91 -13.50
N ALA A 337 7.67 -9.00 -13.38
CA ALA A 337 8.32 -9.98 -12.51
C ALA A 337 7.98 -9.76 -11.02
N ASN A 338 8.01 -8.51 -10.54
CA ASN A 338 7.59 -8.17 -9.18
C ASN A 338 6.11 -8.47 -8.93
N GLN A 339 5.24 -8.11 -9.87
CA GLN A 339 3.81 -8.38 -9.77
C GLN A 339 3.49 -9.87 -9.73
N LEU A 340 4.22 -10.69 -10.49
CA LEU A 340 4.15 -12.15 -10.37
C LEU A 340 4.54 -12.59 -8.95
N LEU A 341 5.67 -12.14 -8.42
CA LEU A 341 6.08 -12.48 -7.05
C LEU A 341 5.02 -12.09 -6.01
N ASN A 342 4.41 -10.91 -6.14
CA ASN A 342 3.32 -10.44 -5.27
C ASN A 342 2.07 -11.34 -5.38
N MET A 343 1.75 -11.79 -6.60
CA MET A 343 0.62 -12.67 -6.86
C MET A 343 0.75 -14.02 -6.12
N PHE A 344 1.97 -14.51 -5.90
CA PHE A 344 2.23 -15.78 -5.21
C PHE A 344 2.46 -15.64 -3.71
N GLY A 345 2.19 -14.48 -3.11
CA GLY A 345 2.40 -14.25 -1.67
C GLY A 345 1.73 -15.27 -0.74
N SER A 346 0.70 -15.98 -1.22
CA SER A 346 0.01 -17.07 -0.50
C SER A 346 0.74 -18.42 -0.50
N VAL A 347 1.82 -18.59 -1.27
CA VAL A 347 2.58 -19.86 -1.39
C VAL A 347 4.08 -19.63 -1.40
N TYR A 348 4.51 -18.42 -1.74
CA TYR A 348 5.89 -18.01 -1.83
C TYR A 348 6.02 -16.61 -1.26
N ARG A 349 6.75 -16.47 -0.16
CA ARG A 349 7.09 -15.17 0.42
C ARG A 349 8.55 -14.88 0.22
N ARG A 350 8.84 -13.71 -0.34
CA ARG A 350 10.17 -13.12 -0.23
C ARG A 350 10.39 -12.68 1.22
N ASP A 351 11.66 -12.59 1.59
CA ASP A 351 12.01 -12.00 2.87
C ASP A 351 11.43 -10.58 2.93
N ALA A 352 10.69 -10.32 4.00
CA ALA A 352 9.88 -9.14 4.24
C ALA A 352 10.65 -7.82 4.06
N ASP A 353 11.93 -7.86 4.40
CA ASP A 353 12.80 -6.70 4.42
C ASP A 353 13.37 -6.37 3.04
N ASN A 354 13.20 -7.25 2.06
CA ASN A 354 13.76 -7.06 0.72
C ASN A 354 12.88 -6.19 -0.19
N GLY A 355 11.76 -5.66 0.32
CA GLY A 355 10.83 -4.81 -0.43
C GLY A 355 10.33 -5.42 -1.75
N PRO A 356 9.62 -4.65 -2.60
CA PRO A 356 9.63 -4.95 -4.04
C PRO A 356 11.10 -5.03 -4.50
N LEU A 357 11.45 -5.87 -5.49
CA LEU A 357 12.79 -5.77 -6.09
C LEU A 357 12.91 -4.33 -6.59
N PRO A 358 13.79 -3.49 -6.00
CA PRO A 358 13.97 -2.12 -6.45
C PRO A 358 14.43 -2.11 -7.91
N THR A 359 14.68 -0.93 -8.45
CA THR A 359 15.52 -0.75 -9.64
C THR A 359 16.98 -1.15 -9.36
N TRP A 360 17.18 -2.35 -8.81
CA TRP A 360 18.49 -2.96 -8.61
C TRP A 360 19.21 -3.06 -9.94
N PRO A 361 20.56 -3.06 -9.92
CA PRO A 361 21.33 -3.30 -11.12
C PRO A 361 20.84 -4.57 -11.82
N LYS A 362 20.73 -4.51 -13.15
CA LYS A 362 20.17 -5.56 -14.01
C LYS A 362 20.53 -6.99 -13.58
N GLY A 363 21.80 -7.23 -13.27
CA GLY A 363 22.31 -8.56 -12.88
C GLY A 363 21.75 -9.09 -11.56
N VAL A 364 21.42 -8.23 -10.59
CA VAL A 364 20.85 -8.66 -9.30
C VAL A 364 19.41 -9.11 -9.48
N MET A 365 18.61 -8.37 -10.27
CA MET A 365 17.23 -8.78 -10.59
C MET A 365 17.20 -10.13 -11.32
N GLU A 366 18.06 -10.32 -12.33
CA GLU A 366 18.11 -11.58 -13.06
C GLU A 366 18.47 -12.76 -12.15
N ALA A 367 19.40 -12.56 -11.21
CA ALA A 367 19.79 -13.57 -10.23
C ALA A 367 18.62 -13.92 -9.27
N GLU A 368 17.95 -12.91 -8.72
CA GLU A 368 16.79 -13.12 -7.83
C GLU A 368 15.61 -13.76 -8.55
N TRP A 369 15.30 -13.30 -9.78
CA TRP A 369 14.23 -13.89 -10.57
C TRP A 369 14.53 -15.35 -10.93
N LYS A 370 15.78 -15.66 -11.27
CA LYS A 370 16.24 -17.04 -11.52
C LYS A 370 16.08 -17.89 -10.26
N ARG A 371 16.45 -17.36 -9.09
CA ARG A 371 16.27 -18.03 -7.80
C ARG A 371 14.79 -18.30 -7.51
N ALA A 372 13.94 -17.28 -7.60
CA ALA A 372 12.50 -17.39 -7.35
C ALA A 372 11.85 -18.42 -8.28
N LYS A 373 12.21 -18.43 -9.57
CA LYS A 373 11.76 -19.46 -10.53
C LYS A 373 12.09 -20.89 -10.09
N VAL A 374 13.31 -21.11 -9.57
CA VAL A 374 13.75 -22.43 -9.09
C VAL A 374 13.04 -22.84 -7.81
N GLU A 375 12.79 -21.89 -6.91
CA GLU A 375 12.06 -22.17 -5.67
C GLU A 375 10.58 -22.44 -5.95
N MET A 376 9.93 -21.61 -6.75
CA MET A 376 8.53 -21.76 -7.12
C MET A 376 8.22 -23.01 -7.94
N SER A 377 9.13 -23.46 -8.82
CA SER A 377 8.90 -24.67 -9.62
C SER A 377 8.76 -25.93 -8.77
N LYS A 378 9.18 -25.88 -7.50
CA LYS A 378 9.06 -26.98 -6.54
C LYS A 378 7.70 -27.03 -5.84
N LEU A 379 6.86 -25.99 -5.95
CA LEU A 379 5.67 -25.81 -5.12
C LEU A 379 4.36 -26.43 -5.70
N ASP A 380 4.37 -26.98 -6.91
CA ASP A 380 3.17 -27.51 -7.63
C ASP A 380 1.90 -26.66 -7.40
N LEU A 381 1.98 -25.41 -7.88
CA LEU A 381 0.99 -24.37 -7.63
C LEU A 381 -0.37 -24.69 -8.25
N ARG A 382 -1.44 -24.43 -7.50
CA ARG A 382 -2.83 -24.58 -7.91
C ARG A 382 -3.62 -23.33 -7.56
N TRP A 383 -4.42 -22.84 -8.50
CA TRP A 383 -5.43 -21.83 -8.20
C TRP A 383 -6.58 -22.47 -7.41
N ASN A 384 -6.93 -21.89 -6.26
CA ASN A 384 -8.09 -22.26 -5.49
C ASN A 384 -9.20 -21.23 -5.75
N PRO A 385 -10.27 -21.57 -6.50
CA PRO A 385 -11.32 -20.62 -6.85
C PRO A 385 -12.13 -20.16 -5.63
N ASP A 386 -12.35 -21.03 -4.65
CA ASP A 386 -13.14 -20.70 -3.46
C ASP A 386 -12.45 -19.66 -2.60
N LYS A 387 -11.12 -19.75 -2.47
CA LYS A 387 -10.31 -18.80 -1.69
C LYS A 387 -9.77 -17.64 -2.51
N ALA A 388 -9.96 -17.68 -3.83
CA ALA A 388 -9.36 -16.76 -4.79
C ALA A 388 -7.86 -16.49 -4.51
N LEU A 389 -7.07 -17.57 -4.36
CA LEU A 389 -5.62 -17.51 -4.14
C LEU A 389 -4.91 -18.78 -4.63
N PHE A 390 -3.58 -18.72 -4.74
CA PHE A 390 -2.78 -19.92 -5.01
C PHE A 390 -2.59 -20.74 -3.74
N THR A 391 -2.66 -22.06 -3.89
CA THR A 391 -2.27 -23.06 -2.89
C THR A 391 -1.21 -23.97 -3.51
N VAL A 392 -0.49 -24.72 -2.68
CA VAL A 392 0.27 -25.89 -3.16
C VAL A 392 -0.69 -27.08 -3.34
N LYS A 393 -0.22 -28.19 -3.95
CA LYS A 393 -1.06 -29.35 -4.30
C LYS A 393 -1.95 -29.89 -3.17
N ASN A 394 -1.50 -29.84 -1.92
CA ASN A 394 -2.26 -30.33 -0.76
C ASN A 394 -3.28 -29.30 -0.20
N GLY A 395 -3.49 -28.18 -0.89
CA GLY A 395 -4.38 -27.10 -0.45
C GLY A 395 -3.78 -26.15 0.58
N TYR A 396 -2.54 -26.38 1.03
CA TYR A 396 -1.84 -25.47 1.93
C TYR A 396 -1.56 -24.12 1.25
N HIS A 397 -1.71 -23.07 2.03
CA HIS A 397 -1.28 -21.73 1.70
C HIS A 397 -0.68 -21.11 2.97
N ILE A 398 0.26 -20.20 2.75
CA ILE A 398 0.76 -19.30 3.77
C ILE A 398 -0.37 -18.34 4.09
N PRO A 399 -0.75 -18.15 5.37
CA PRO A 399 -1.74 -17.17 5.79
C PRO A 399 -1.40 -15.78 5.25
N GLU A 400 -2.32 -14.83 5.29
CA GLU A 400 -1.95 -13.45 5.01
C GLU A 400 -0.95 -12.93 6.05
N ARG A 401 0.01 -12.08 5.65
CA ARG A 401 0.88 -11.43 6.62
C ARG A 401 0.04 -10.37 7.31
N VAL A 402 -0.22 -10.55 8.59
CA VAL A 402 -0.64 -9.45 9.44
C VAL A 402 0.60 -8.54 9.55
N PRO A 403 0.58 -7.32 8.96
CA PRO A 403 1.68 -6.39 9.17
C PRO A 403 1.88 -6.25 10.68
N LYS A 404 3.12 -6.39 11.15
CA LYS A 404 3.39 -6.00 12.53
C LYS A 404 3.23 -4.49 12.57
N GLU A 405 2.27 -4.04 13.36
CA GLU A 405 2.04 -2.62 13.58
C GLU A 405 3.05 -2.15 14.60
N TYR A 406 4.02 -1.37 14.14
CA TYR A 406 4.98 -0.72 15.01
C TYR A 406 4.51 0.70 15.25
N ARG A 407 4.28 1.02 16.53
CA ARG A 407 3.87 2.36 16.91
C ARG A 407 5.04 3.32 16.73
N GLY A 408 4.83 4.39 15.99
CA GLY A 408 5.83 5.44 15.88
C GLY A 408 6.03 6.14 17.22
N HIS A 409 7.27 6.53 17.52
CA HIS A 409 7.56 7.43 18.61
C HIS A 409 7.70 8.85 18.07
N LEU A 410 6.76 9.70 18.47
CA LEU A 410 6.77 11.13 18.17
C LEU A 410 7.38 11.88 19.35
N TRP A 411 8.44 12.63 19.08
CA TRP A 411 9.14 13.44 20.06
C TRP A 411 9.18 14.90 19.61
N LYS A 412 8.51 15.78 20.36
CA LYS A 412 8.52 17.22 20.12
C LYS A 412 9.81 17.84 20.64
N LEU A 413 10.42 18.70 19.83
CA LEU A 413 11.65 19.42 20.15
C LEU A 413 11.34 20.83 20.65
N GLU A 414 12.17 21.32 21.56
CA GLU A 414 12.17 22.74 21.93
C GLU A 414 13.01 23.52 20.91
N VAL A 415 12.36 24.35 20.09
CA VAL A 415 13.03 25.22 19.10
C VAL A 415 12.65 26.68 19.33
N PRO A 416 13.57 27.66 19.13
CA PRO A 416 13.28 29.07 19.39
C PRO A 416 12.18 29.66 18.50
N ASP A 417 12.12 29.22 17.25
CA ASP A 417 11.21 29.71 16.22
C ASP A 417 10.53 28.53 15.52
N GLY A 418 9.21 28.40 15.72
CA GLY A 418 8.39 27.37 15.11
C GLY A 418 8.19 26.13 15.98
N GLU A 419 7.88 25.02 15.33
CA GLU A 419 7.71 23.71 15.96
C GLU A 419 8.59 22.70 15.23
N ALA A 420 9.20 21.77 15.96
CA ALA A 420 9.86 20.63 15.34
C ALA A 420 9.53 19.34 16.07
N GLU A 421 9.53 18.25 15.33
CA GLU A 421 9.36 16.92 15.88
C GLU A 421 10.24 15.90 15.18
N VAL A 422 10.62 14.89 15.95
CA VAL A 422 11.28 13.68 15.45
C VAL A 422 10.29 12.54 15.52
N ILE A 423 10.13 11.83 14.40
CA ILE A 423 9.37 10.59 14.34
C ILE A 423 10.36 9.44 14.13
N ILE A 424 10.39 8.51 15.09
CA ILE A 424 11.11 7.24 14.96
C ILE A 424 10.08 6.16 14.77
N GLY A 425 10.08 5.49 13.61
CA GLY A 425 9.12 4.45 13.30
C GLY A 425 9.78 3.26 12.62
N ARG A 426 9.41 2.05 13.00
CA ARG A 426 9.92 0.84 12.33
C ARG A 426 9.22 0.64 11.00
N VAL A 427 9.99 0.56 9.92
CA VAL A 427 9.49 0.37 8.54
C VAL A 427 9.37 -1.11 8.22
N ASN A 428 10.30 -1.93 8.73
CA ASN A 428 10.28 -3.37 8.58
C ASN A 428 11.05 -4.05 9.74
N THR A 429 11.15 -5.38 9.71
CA THR A 429 11.79 -6.16 10.78
C THR A 429 13.29 -5.89 10.94
N LYS A 430 13.94 -5.29 9.93
CA LYS A 430 15.37 -4.95 9.93
C LYS A 430 15.68 -3.46 10.01
N SER A 431 14.72 -2.57 9.84
CA SER A 431 15.00 -1.14 9.68
C SER A 431 13.97 -0.25 10.34
N ILE A 432 14.47 0.87 10.88
CA ILE A 432 13.67 2.01 11.32
C ILE A 432 13.91 3.21 10.43
N ARG A 433 12.90 4.07 10.31
CA ARG A 433 12.99 5.40 9.72
C ARG A 433 12.99 6.42 10.83
N VAL A 434 13.93 7.35 10.72
CA VAL A 434 13.99 8.53 11.58
C VAL A 434 13.70 9.73 10.70
N SER A 435 12.67 10.49 11.03
CA SER A 435 12.27 11.69 10.32
C SER A 435 12.30 12.89 11.26
N LEU A 436 12.79 14.02 10.78
CA LEU A 436 12.73 15.31 11.44
C LEU A 436 11.90 16.24 10.56
N THR A 437 10.84 16.79 11.13
CA THR A 437 10.03 17.80 10.49
C THR A 437 10.05 19.07 11.33
N TRP A 438 10.21 20.21 10.67
CA TRP A 438 10.09 21.54 11.28
C TRP A 438 9.06 22.36 10.51
N TRP A 439 8.26 23.12 11.25
CA TRP A 439 7.27 24.07 10.76
C TRP A 439 7.56 25.46 11.32
N GLY A 440 7.42 26.48 10.48
CA GLY A 440 7.51 27.87 10.90
C GLY A 440 6.73 28.80 9.98
N LYS A 441 6.67 30.07 10.35
CA LYS A 441 6.03 31.11 9.55
C LYS A 441 6.90 31.46 8.34
N LYS A 442 6.25 31.89 7.26
CA LYS A 442 6.89 32.35 6.04
C LYS A 442 7.90 33.45 6.35
N GLY A 443 9.13 33.25 5.89
CA GLY A 443 10.26 34.14 6.14
C GLY A 443 11.10 33.74 7.36
N GLN A 444 10.59 32.89 8.25
CA GLN A 444 11.43 32.21 9.24
C GLN A 444 12.32 31.19 8.54
N LYS A 445 13.53 31.01 9.08
CA LYS A 445 14.44 29.97 8.64
C LYS A 445 14.43 28.86 9.67
N PRO A 446 14.43 27.58 9.26
CA PRO A 446 14.64 26.49 10.21
C PRO A 446 15.97 26.70 10.93
N PRO A 447 16.07 26.41 12.23
CA PRO A 447 17.34 26.43 12.93
C PRO A 447 18.30 25.38 12.33
N GLU A 448 19.57 25.49 12.66
CA GLU A 448 20.54 24.47 12.24
C GLU A 448 20.31 23.21 13.07
N PHE A 449 19.80 22.16 12.41
CA PHE A 449 19.59 20.85 13.01
C PHE A 449 20.71 19.91 12.64
N ASP A 450 21.21 19.15 13.62
CA ASP A 450 22.04 17.97 13.37
C ASP A 450 21.47 16.79 14.14
N LEU A 451 20.89 15.85 13.40
CA LEU A 451 20.17 14.70 13.95
C LEU A 451 21.01 13.44 13.79
N SER A 452 21.29 12.80 14.91
CA SER A 452 22.01 11.52 14.99
C SER A 452 21.17 10.49 15.75
N LEU A 453 21.22 9.23 15.30
CA LEU A 453 20.60 8.12 16.01
C LEU A 453 21.65 7.32 16.79
N LEU A 454 21.44 7.13 18.09
CA LEU A 454 22.36 6.47 19.01
C LEU A 454 21.75 5.15 19.53
N ALA A 455 22.57 4.09 19.60
CA ALA A 455 22.17 2.84 20.24
C ALA A 455 22.25 2.97 21.78
N VAL A 456 21.21 2.61 22.52
CA VAL A 456 21.16 2.84 23.98
C VAL A 456 22.15 1.98 24.76
N ILE A 457 22.49 0.80 24.25
CA ILE A 457 23.21 -0.25 24.99
C ILE A 457 24.70 0.07 25.25
N LYS A 458 25.27 1.14 24.68
CA LYS A 458 26.68 1.51 24.90
C LYS A 458 26.82 3.01 25.18
N ALA A 459 27.40 3.34 26.33
CA ALA A 459 27.70 4.72 26.74
C ALA A 459 28.54 5.50 25.71
N ASP A 460 29.33 4.78 24.89
CA ASP A 460 30.19 5.32 23.82
C ASP A 460 29.74 4.90 22.41
N SER A 461 28.43 4.71 22.21
CA SER A 461 27.90 4.26 20.92
C SER A 461 28.13 5.28 19.81
N LYS A 462 28.86 4.87 18.76
CA LYS A 462 28.92 5.61 17.50
C LYS A 462 27.51 5.77 16.91
N PRO A 463 27.19 6.92 16.29
CA PRO A 463 25.91 7.09 15.59
C PRO A 463 25.68 5.97 14.58
N MET A 464 24.48 5.38 14.59
CA MET A 464 24.07 4.35 13.63
C MET A 464 23.69 4.95 12.28
N GLY A 465 23.21 6.19 12.30
CA GLY A 465 22.90 7.02 11.14
C GLY A 465 22.85 8.49 11.55
N ARG A 466 22.99 9.38 10.57
CA ARG A 466 23.01 10.82 10.79
C ARG A 466 22.48 11.55 9.56
N VAL A 467 21.69 12.59 9.80
CA VAL A 467 21.39 13.59 8.79
C VAL A 467 22.20 14.83 9.12
N GLY A 468 23.03 15.24 8.16
CA GLY A 468 23.87 16.43 8.31
C GLY A 468 23.05 17.71 8.33
N PRO A 469 23.68 18.86 8.62
CA PRO A 469 22.99 20.12 8.84
C PRO A 469 21.99 20.48 7.73
N SER A 470 20.81 20.94 8.13
CA SER A 470 19.69 21.34 7.26
C SER A 470 20.09 22.34 6.16
N SER A 471 21.14 23.12 6.40
CA SER A 471 21.72 24.07 5.42
C SER A 471 22.42 23.42 4.22
N LYS A 472 22.72 22.11 4.27
CA LYS A 472 23.42 21.36 3.21
C LYS A 472 22.55 20.35 2.47
N SER A 473 21.41 19.95 3.04
CA SER A 473 20.47 19.10 2.31
C SER A 473 19.73 19.97 1.31
N LYS A 474 19.60 19.52 0.06
CA LYS A 474 18.80 20.22 -0.97
C LYS A 474 17.29 20.14 -0.71
N GLY A 475 16.87 19.79 0.51
CA GLY A 475 15.46 19.83 0.91
C GLY A 475 15.02 21.28 0.91
N GLY A 476 14.28 21.69 -0.12
CA GLY A 476 13.74 23.03 -0.19
C GLY A 476 12.75 23.27 0.95
N LEU A 477 12.62 24.51 1.39
CA LEU A 477 11.46 24.89 2.19
C LEU A 477 10.21 24.73 1.32
N HIS A 478 9.28 23.91 1.77
CA HIS A 478 8.00 23.72 1.11
C HIS A 478 6.98 24.70 1.72
N ASN A 479 6.26 25.45 0.88
CA ASN A 479 5.14 26.27 1.36
C ASN A 479 3.96 25.33 1.62
N VAL A 480 3.39 25.36 2.83
CA VAL A 480 2.31 24.44 3.24
C VAL A 480 0.92 25.10 3.21
N GLY A 481 0.85 26.39 2.85
CA GLY A 481 -0.38 27.20 2.94
C GLY A 481 -0.31 28.20 4.10
N ASP A 482 -1.25 29.16 4.15
CA ASP A 482 -1.44 30.14 5.24
C ASP A 482 -0.22 30.94 5.71
N GLY A 483 0.80 31.03 4.86
CA GLY A 483 2.04 31.70 5.21
C GLY A 483 2.90 30.86 6.16
N GLU A 484 2.86 29.54 6.05
CA GLU A 484 3.76 28.62 6.73
C GLU A 484 4.71 27.90 5.77
N VAL A 485 5.86 27.51 6.32
CA VAL A 485 6.93 26.79 5.63
C VAL A 485 7.29 25.53 6.43
N GLU A 486 7.59 24.46 5.70
CA GLU A 486 8.00 23.17 6.24
C GLU A 486 9.37 22.76 5.70
N SER A 487 10.16 22.13 6.57
CA SER A 487 11.38 21.41 6.20
C SER A 487 11.29 19.99 6.73
N HIS A 488 11.40 19.00 5.85
CA HIS A 488 11.37 17.59 6.18
C HIS A 488 12.67 16.89 5.79
N GLN A 489 13.18 16.02 6.67
CA GLN A 489 14.37 15.20 6.43
C GLN A 489 14.17 13.82 7.04
N SER A 490 14.59 12.77 6.32
CA SER A 490 14.45 11.40 6.80
C SER A 490 15.63 10.52 6.39
N PHE A 491 15.91 9.49 7.18
CA PHE A 491 16.87 8.44 6.86
C PHE A 491 16.45 7.10 7.47
N ASP A 492 16.88 6.02 6.83
CA ASP A 492 16.64 4.66 7.30
C ASP A 492 17.91 4.10 7.96
N VAL A 493 17.73 3.33 9.04
CA VAL A 493 18.82 2.69 9.78
C VAL A 493 18.46 1.24 10.01
N GLU A 494 19.41 0.33 9.74
CA GLU A 494 19.26 -1.07 10.14
C GLU A 494 19.29 -1.20 11.66
N LEU A 495 18.24 -1.81 12.21
CA LEU A 495 18.05 -2.00 13.63
C LEU A 495 17.34 -3.35 13.86
N ALA A 496 18.00 -4.25 14.61
CA ALA A 496 17.38 -5.50 15.04
C ALA A 496 16.07 -5.24 15.79
N GLU A 497 15.09 -6.15 15.68
CA GLU A 497 13.70 -5.91 16.14
C GLU A 497 13.64 -5.39 17.58
N GLU A 498 14.37 -6.03 18.50
CA GLU A 498 14.37 -5.75 19.95
C GLU A 498 15.42 -4.71 20.39
N ALA A 499 16.11 -4.05 19.46
CA ALA A 499 17.17 -3.11 19.83
C ALA A 499 16.61 -1.74 20.20
N GLU A 500 17.13 -1.18 21.30
CA GLU A 500 16.75 0.14 21.81
C GLU A 500 17.62 1.25 21.22
N VAL A 501 16.96 2.35 20.81
CA VAL A 501 17.64 3.53 20.25
C VAL A 501 17.11 4.81 20.87
N ARG A 502 17.91 5.87 20.78
CA ARG A 502 17.50 7.25 21.09
C ARG A 502 17.98 8.19 19.99
N ALA A 503 17.17 9.18 19.64
CA ALA A 503 17.62 10.28 18.80
C ALA A 503 18.35 11.31 19.66
N CYS A 504 19.44 11.84 19.13
CA CYS A 504 20.14 13.01 19.64
C CYS A 504 20.02 14.10 18.57
N VAL A 505 19.46 15.24 18.94
CA VAL A 505 19.32 16.40 18.06
C VAL A 505 20.10 17.56 18.65
N LEU A 506 21.00 18.12 17.86
CA LEU A 506 21.61 19.41 18.16
C LEU A 506 20.79 20.49 17.47
N VAL A 507 20.20 21.39 18.26
CA VAL A 507 19.49 22.59 17.79
C VAL A 507 20.28 23.81 18.24
N ASP A 508 20.86 24.56 17.31
CA ASP A 508 21.69 25.73 17.63
C ASP A 508 22.77 25.43 18.69
N LYS A 509 23.43 24.27 18.57
CA LYS A 509 24.44 23.72 19.51
C LYS A 509 23.92 23.28 20.87
N ARG A 510 22.60 23.30 21.11
CA ARG A 510 21.98 22.68 22.30
C ARG A 510 21.61 21.25 21.99
N GLU A 511 22.12 20.33 22.81
CA GLU A 511 21.79 18.92 22.72
C GLU A 511 20.45 18.62 23.37
N GLN A 512 19.60 17.90 22.66
CA GLN A 512 18.37 17.32 23.16
C GLN A 512 18.39 15.81 22.87
N LEU A 513 17.90 15.01 23.82
CA LEU A 513 17.81 13.55 23.70
C LEU A 513 16.35 13.12 23.73
N SER A 514 15.98 12.24 22.80
CA SER A 514 14.66 11.63 22.83
C SER A 514 14.52 10.67 24.00
N PRO A 515 13.27 10.37 24.41
CA PRO A 515 13.00 9.13 25.13
C PRO A 515 13.55 7.92 24.37
N VAL A 516 13.79 6.81 25.09
CA VAL A 516 14.20 5.55 24.46
C VAL A 516 13.05 5.03 23.62
N TYR A 517 13.34 4.72 22.35
CA TYR A 517 12.45 4.00 21.47
C TYR A 517 12.74 2.51 21.56
N THR A 518 11.73 1.75 22.00
CA THR A 518 11.68 0.30 21.96
C THR A 518 10.61 -0.08 20.93
N PRO A 519 11.01 -0.63 19.76
CA PRO A 519 10.12 -0.84 18.62
C PRO A 519 8.92 -1.74 18.86
#